data_AF-A0A2K0W4X7-F1
#
_entry.id   AF-A0A2K0W4X7-F1
#
_cell.length_a   1.000
_cell.length_b   1.000
_cell.length_c   1.000
_cell.angle_alpha   90.00
_cell.angle_beta   90.00
_cell.angle_gamma   90.00
#
_symmetry.space_group_name_H-M   'P 1'
#
loop_
_entity.id
_entity.type
_entity.pdbx_description
1 polymer ?
#
loop_
_entity_poly.entity_id
_entity_poly.type
_entity_poly.pdbx_seq_one_letter_code
_entity_poly.pdbx_strand_id
1 'polypeptide(L)'
;MASSIVGPIIGPSPAVELAPAAAGCVSRVADGPAGVPEGWPKFLDEPMAWVGAQFTDESDFIHSLSESDLQEAENALLVFKALGLDGDCVSRDNFPLPTLGPRLDRIRQDVHRGKGFGVIRGLDPQKYSVEDLTVLYLGIQSYIANRHGRQDRKGNMLVHIVADNSSKLKAGHHRHSTSPITFHNEEAGDVVSWLTRSTAVSGGKCIIASAYTVYNVLATSRPDMVRTLARSDWPFAL
;
A
#
# COMPACT_ATOMS: atom_id res chain seq x y z
N MET A 1 31.60 -2.65 10.02
CA MET A 1 30.93 -1.34 9.97
C MET A 1 29.56 -1.59 9.36
N ALA A 2 28.52 -1.72 10.20
CA ALA A 2 27.18 -2.07 9.76
C ALA A 2 26.59 -0.92 8.92
N SER A 3 26.32 -1.19 7.64
CA SER A 3 25.60 -0.26 6.79
C SER A 3 24.12 -0.34 7.17
N SER A 4 23.60 0.69 7.83
CA SER A 4 22.16 0.83 8.03
C SER A 4 21.54 1.11 6.65
N ILE A 5 21.04 0.06 6.00
CA ILE A 5 20.20 0.21 4.81
C ILE A 5 18.92 0.88 5.29
N VAL A 6 18.87 2.21 5.16
CA VAL A 6 17.69 3.02 5.45
C VAL A 6 16.62 2.59 4.44
N GLY A 7 15.60 1.89 4.93
CA GLY A 7 14.43 1.56 4.13
C GLY A 7 13.74 2.83 3.61
N PRO A 8 12.65 2.71 2.82
CA PRO A 8 11.91 3.90 2.39
C PRO A 8 11.55 4.76 3.60
N ILE A 9 11.88 6.06 3.54
CA ILE A 9 11.49 7.03 4.56
C ILE A 9 9.96 7.17 4.49
N ILE A 10 9.30 6.53 5.44
CA ILE A 10 7.86 6.64 5.67
C ILE A 10 7.73 7.46 6.94
N GLY A 11 7.33 8.72 6.79
CA GLY A 11 7.14 9.62 7.92
C GLY A 11 6.16 10.72 7.56
N PRO A 12 5.46 11.30 8.55
CA PRO A 12 4.56 12.41 8.31
C PRO A 12 5.36 13.58 7.71
N SER A 13 4.99 14.03 6.51
CA SER A 13 5.40 15.38 6.09
C SER A 13 4.61 16.39 6.92
N PRO A 14 5.24 17.52 7.31
CA PRO A 14 4.48 18.62 7.88
C PRO A 14 3.38 18.99 6.90
N ALA A 15 2.15 19.12 7.41
CA ALA A 15 1.02 19.57 6.62
C ALA A 15 1.42 20.86 5.90
N VAL A 16 1.25 20.89 4.58
CA VAL A 16 1.30 22.15 3.84
C VAL A 16 0.18 23.00 4.43
N GLU A 17 0.56 24.10 5.07
CA GLU A 17 -0.37 25.09 5.59
C GLU A 17 -1.27 25.53 4.42
N LEU A 18 -2.56 25.20 4.51
CA LEU A 18 -3.55 25.57 3.49
C LEU A 18 -3.58 27.10 3.41
N ALA A 19 -3.04 27.63 2.32
CA ALA A 19 -3.11 29.06 2.05
C ALA A 19 -4.58 29.53 2.12
N PRO A 20 -4.85 30.70 2.71
CA PRO A 20 -6.21 31.22 2.80
C PRO A 20 -6.79 31.36 1.38
N ALA A 21 -8.02 30.88 1.21
CA ALA A 21 -8.71 30.84 -0.07
C ALA A 21 -8.67 32.22 -0.75
N ALA A 22 -8.09 32.25 -1.95
CA ALA A 22 -8.14 33.43 -2.80
C ALA A 22 -9.61 33.77 -3.10
N ALA A 23 -10.04 34.93 -2.64
CA ALA A 23 -11.35 35.49 -2.92
C ALA A 23 -11.45 35.82 -4.42
N GLY A 24 -12.11 34.99 -5.22
CA GLY A 24 -12.43 35.37 -6.59
C GLY A 24 -12.68 34.23 -7.58
N CYS A 25 -13.78 33.48 -7.41
CA CYS A 25 -14.68 33.09 -8.51
C CYS A 25 -15.93 32.43 -7.91
N VAL A 26 -16.93 33.24 -7.58
CA VAL A 26 -18.21 32.76 -7.05
C VAL A 26 -19.17 32.61 -8.23
N SER A 27 -19.09 31.47 -8.94
CA SER A 27 -20.28 30.91 -9.58
C SER A 27 -20.90 29.95 -8.57
N ARG A 28 -21.83 30.47 -7.75
CA ARG A 28 -22.67 29.63 -6.90
C ARG A 28 -23.42 28.66 -7.82
N VAL A 29 -23.02 27.39 -7.80
CA VAL A 29 -23.90 26.31 -8.24
C VAL A 29 -25.12 26.36 -7.32
N ALA A 30 -26.28 26.56 -7.94
CA ALA A 30 -27.56 26.74 -7.27
C ALA A 30 -27.85 25.61 -6.27
N ASP A 31 -28.38 26.00 -5.10
CA ASP A 31 -29.12 25.23 -4.09
C ASP A 31 -29.11 23.71 -4.23
N GLY A 32 -27.92 23.11 -4.05
CA GLY A 32 -27.81 21.68 -3.85
C GLY A 32 -28.36 21.29 -2.46
N PRO A 33 -28.97 20.10 -2.31
CA PRO A 33 -29.44 19.65 -1.00
C PRO A 33 -28.32 19.69 0.05
N ALA A 34 -28.63 20.23 1.22
CA ALA A 34 -27.68 20.37 2.32
C ALA A 34 -27.15 19.00 2.79
N GLY A 35 -25.83 18.90 3.04
CA GLY A 35 -25.18 17.67 3.52
C GLY A 35 -24.86 16.65 2.43
N VAL A 36 -24.37 15.48 2.84
CA VAL A 36 -23.99 14.35 1.97
C VAL A 36 -25.22 13.68 1.30
N PRO A 37 -25.04 12.81 0.28
CA PRO A 37 -26.16 12.06 -0.31
C PRO A 37 -26.99 11.29 0.71
N GLU A 38 -28.26 11.04 0.40
CA GLU A 38 -29.13 10.24 1.26
C GLU A 38 -28.55 8.82 1.44
N GLY A 39 -28.60 8.31 2.68
CA GLY A 39 -28.02 7.00 3.03
C GLY A 39 -26.51 7.01 3.25
N TRP A 40 -25.79 8.09 2.96
CA TRP A 40 -24.35 8.20 3.22
C TRP A 40 -24.07 8.66 4.67
N PRO A 41 -22.99 8.16 5.29
CA PRO A 41 -22.62 8.56 6.64
C PRO A 41 -22.18 10.02 6.69
N LYS A 42 -22.64 10.80 7.66
CA LYS A 42 -22.19 12.20 7.82
C LYS A 42 -20.71 12.29 8.24
N PHE A 43 -20.21 11.22 8.87
CA PHE A 43 -18.85 11.07 9.36
C PHE A 43 -18.55 9.58 9.47
N LEU A 44 -17.34 9.17 9.09
CA LEU A 44 -16.78 7.83 9.23
C LEU A 44 -15.93 7.79 10.49
N ASP A 45 -16.45 7.14 11.53
CA ASP A 45 -15.73 6.88 12.79
C ASP A 45 -15.13 5.47 12.76
N GLU A 46 -14.14 5.28 11.89
CA GLU A 46 -13.50 4.00 11.62
C GLU A 46 -11.99 4.10 11.86
N PRO A 47 -11.29 3.02 12.25
CA PRO A 47 -9.83 3.03 12.40
C PRO A 47 -9.06 3.46 11.14
N MET A 48 -9.68 3.32 9.96
CA MET A 48 -9.12 3.79 8.70
C MET A 48 -9.13 5.32 8.57
N ALA A 49 -9.91 6.06 9.38
CA ALA A 49 -10.03 7.52 9.34
C ALA A 49 -8.92 8.24 10.14
N TRP A 50 -7.66 8.04 9.74
CA TRP A 50 -6.49 8.63 10.38
C TRP A 50 -5.90 9.82 9.60
N VAL A 51 -5.11 10.64 10.29
CA VAL A 51 -4.18 11.61 9.67
C VAL A 51 -2.74 11.21 9.98
N GLY A 52 -1.80 11.55 9.11
CA GLY A 52 -0.40 11.13 9.27
C GLY A 52 0.23 11.54 10.60
N ALA A 53 -0.18 12.68 11.16
CA ALA A 53 0.30 13.16 12.46
C ALA A 53 -0.07 12.25 13.65
N GLN A 54 -1.00 11.30 13.49
CA GLN A 54 -1.33 10.31 14.51
C GLN A 54 -0.25 9.22 14.66
N PHE A 55 0.61 9.02 13.66
CA PHE A 55 1.69 8.04 13.68
C PHE A 55 3.02 8.72 14.00
N THR A 56 3.26 8.94 15.29
CA THR A 56 4.51 9.56 15.78
C THR A 56 5.62 8.55 16.00
N ASP A 57 5.28 7.27 16.18
CA ASP A 57 6.23 6.18 16.32
C ASP A 57 6.11 5.23 15.11
N GLU A 58 7.26 4.87 14.51
CA GLU A 58 7.29 3.88 13.45
C GLU A 58 6.77 2.51 13.93
N SER A 59 6.91 2.20 15.22
CA SER A 59 6.43 0.93 15.78
C SER A 59 4.90 0.75 15.65
N ASP A 60 4.15 1.83 15.44
CA ASP A 60 2.70 1.80 15.23
C ASP A 60 2.32 1.12 13.91
N PHE A 61 3.21 1.12 12.91
CA PHE A 61 2.93 0.60 11.57
C PHE A 61 4.06 -0.27 10.99
N ILE A 62 5.19 -0.38 11.67
CA ILE A 62 6.33 -1.20 11.25
C ILE A 62 6.47 -2.41 12.17
N HIS A 63 6.29 -3.59 11.59
CA HIS A 63 6.65 -4.85 12.19
C HIS A 63 8.09 -5.22 11.83
N SER A 64 9.01 -5.02 12.78
CA SER A 64 10.40 -5.45 12.63
C SER A 64 10.54 -6.94 12.96
N LEU A 65 10.98 -7.73 11.98
CA LEU A 65 11.28 -9.15 12.12
C LEU A 65 12.50 -9.33 13.04
N SER A 66 12.34 -10.14 14.08
CA SER A 66 13.45 -10.59 14.92
C SER A 66 14.33 -11.61 14.19
N GLU A 67 15.51 -11.91 14.75
CA GLU A 67 16.35 -13.01 14.25
C GLU A 67 15.60 -14.34 14.25
N SER A 68 14.74 -14.58 15.25
CA SER A 68 13.92 -15.79 15.30
C SER A 68 12.84 -15.83 14.22
N ASP A 69 12.25 -14.68 13.88
CA ASP A 69 11.28 -14.58 12.78
C ASP A 69 11.96 -14.85 11.43
N LEU A 70 13.16 -14.31 11.23
CA LEU A 70 13.96 -14.52 10.02
C LEU A 70 14.34 -15.98 9.87
N GLN A 71 14.85 -16.61 10.94
CA GLN A 71 15.22 -18.02 10.93
C GLN A 71 14.01 -18.93 10.64
N GLU A 72 12.84 -18.59 11.20
CA GLU A 72 11.59 -19.31 10.93
C GLU A 72 11.17 -19.18 9.45
N ALA A 73 11.23 -17.97 8.89
CA ALA A 73 10.92 -17.73 7.47
C ALA A 73 11.90 -18.45 6.52
N GLU A 74 13.18 -18.50 6.87
CA GLU A 74 14.20 -19.25 6.12
C GLU A 74 13.96 -20.76 6.19
N ASN A 75 13.53 -21.29 7.35
CA ASN A 75 13.15 -22.69 7.48
C ASN A 75 11.91 -23.01 6.63
N ALA A 76 10.91 -22.12 6.63
CA ALA A 76 9.72 -22.26 5.79
C ALA A 76 10.05 -22.25 4.29
N LEU A 77 11.00 -21.41 3.87
CA LEU A 77 11.53 -21.40 2.51
C LEU A 77 12.16 -22.76 2.14
N LEU A 78 12.97 -23.35 3.03
CA LEU A 78 13.56 -24.67 2.78
C LEU A 78 12.49 -25.76 2.66
N VAL A 79 11.47 -25.74 3.51
CA VAL A 79 10.32 -26.66 3.43
C VAL A 79 9.62 -26.53 2.08
N PHE A 80 9.28 -25.30 1.66
CA PHE A 80 8.62 -25.06 0.38
C PHE A 80 9.46 -25.57 -0.80
N LYS A 81 10.76 -25.26 -0.82
CA LYS A 81 11.67 -25.71 -1.89
C LYS A 81 11.77 -27.22 -1.99
N ALA A 82 11.72 -27.93 -0.86
CA ALA A 82 11.76 -29.39 -0.84
C ALA A 82 10.53 -30.03 -1.51
N LEU A 83 9.42 -29.30 -1.67
CA LEU A 83 8.22 -29.77 -2.36
C LEU A 83 8.37 -29.75 -3.89
N GLY A 84 9.35 -28.99 -4.43
CA GLY A 84 9.55 -28.85 -5.87
C GLY A 84 8.38 -28.19 -6.61
N LEU A 85 7.61 -27.35 -5.89
CA LEU A 85 6.48 -26.60 -6.45
C LEU A 85 6.94 -25.29 -7.09
N ASP A 86 6.16 -24.81 -8.05
CA ASP A 86 6.34 -23.50 -8.64
C ASP A 86 5.89 -22.39 -7.67
N GLY A 87 6.48 -21.19 -7.80
CA GLY A 87 6.26 -20.09 -6.86
C GLY A 87 4.81 -19.60 -6.78
N ASP A 88 4.00 -19.78 -7.82
CA ASP A 88 2.57 -19.47 -7.81
C ASP A 88 1.75 -20.41 -6.91
N CYS A 89 2.33 -21.55 -6.51
CA CYS A 89 1.74 -22.50 -5.58
C CYS A 89 2.04 -22.18 -4.11
N VAL A 90 2.81 -21.13 -3.80
CA VAL A 90 3.10 -20.72 -2.41
C VAL A 90 1.79 -20.38 -1.69
N SER A 91 1.59 -21.02 -0.54
CA SER A 91 0.41 -20.85 0.29
C SER A 91 0.77 -20.96 1.76
N ARG A 92 -0.20 -20.62 2.62
CA ARG A 92 -0.04 -20.74 4.07
C ARG A 92 0.22 -22.18 4.52
N ASP A 93 -0.30 -23.16 3.79
CA ASP A 93 -0.23 -24.59 4.12
C ASP A 93 1.14 -25.19 3.81
N ASN A 94 1.84 -24.66 2.79
CA ASN A 94 3.16 -25.12 2.37
C ASN A 94 4.30 -24.16 2.71
N PHE A 95 3.99 -23.07 3.42
CA PHE A 95 4.95 -22.10 3.95
C PHE A 95 4.69 -21.86 5.45
N PRO A 96 5.10 -22.79 6.33
CA PRO A 96 4.68 -22.80 7.74
C PRO A 96 5.41 -21.76 8.58
N LEU A 97 4.66 -20.87 9.24
CA LEU A 97 5.15 -19.86 10.19
C LEU A 97 4.38 -19.99 11.52
N PRO A 98 4.55 -21.07 12.30
CA PRO A 98 3.81 -21.28 13.54
C PRO A 98 3.92 -20.15 14.58
N THR A 99 5.04 -19.41 14.64
CA THR A 99 5.25 -18.34 15.63
C THR A 99 5.15 -16.94 15.01
N LEU A 100 5.71 -16.73 13.82
CA LEU A 100 5.58 -15.47 13.09
C LEU A 100 4.17 -15.28 12.51
N GLY A 101 3.49 -16.36 12.10
CA GLY A 101 2.17 -16.32 11.48
C GLY A 101 1.09 -15.60 12.30
N PRO A 102 0.94 -15.88 13.60
CA PRO A 102 0.04 -15.13 14.48
C PRO A 102 0.35 -13.62 14.58
N ARG A 103 1.61 -13.22 14.40
CA ARG A 103 2.01 -11.79 14.34
C ARG A 103 1.59 -11.18 13.00
N LEU A 104 1.80 -11.90 11.90
CA LEU A 104 1.32 -11.50 10.57
C LEU A 104 -0.21 -11.38 10.50
N ASP A 105 -0.95 -12.20 11.25
CA ASP A 105 -2.42 -12.07 11.36
C ASP A 105 -2.85 -10.74 12.00
N ARG A 106 -2.02 -10.13 12.87
CA ARG A 106 -2.30 -8.78 13.40
C ARG A 106 -2.13 -7.72 12.32
N ILE A 107 -1.09 -7.85 11.50
CA ILE A 107 -0.88 -6.97 10.33
C ILE A 107 -2.04 -7.13 9.34
N ARG A 108 -2.49 -8.36 9.10
CA ARG A 108 -3.70 -8.63 8.32
C ARG A 108 -4.92 -7.89 8.89
N GLN A 109 -5.15 -7.97 10.20
CA GLN A 109 -6.26 -7.24 10.83
C GLN A 109 -6.12 -5.73 10.65
N ASP A 110 -4.91 -5.18 10.81
CA ASP A 110 -4.65 -3.77 10.59
C ASP A 110 -4.92 -3.33 9.15
N VAL A 111 -4.51 -4.13 8.16
CA VAL A 111 -4.71 -3.85 6.73
C VAL A 111 -6.19 -3.91 6.35
N HIS A 112 -6.93 -4.91 6.83
CA HIS A 112 -8.31 -5.13 6.39
C HIS A 112 -9.36 -4.38 7.24
N ARG A 113 -9.07 -4.11 8.51
CA ARG A 113 -10.04 -3.60 9.49
C ARG A 113 -9.51 -2.50 10.41
N GLY A 114 -8.20 -2.27 10.41
CA GLY A 114 -7.55 -1.25 11.23
C GLY A 114 -7.18 -0.02 10.41
N LYS A 115 -5.94 0.42 10.54
CA LYS A 115 -5.39 1.59 9.83
C LYS A 115 -5.28 1.44 8.31
N GLY A 116 -5.43 0.25 7.74
CA GLY A 116 -5.41 0.04 6.30
C GLY A 116 -4.01 -0.11 5.68
N PHE A 117 -2.94 -0.15 6.49
CA PHE A 117 -1.58 -0.34 6.01
C PHE A 117 -0.67 -0.95 7.08
N GLY A 118 0.47 -1.50 6.65
CA GLY A 118 1.53 -1.99 7.52
C GLY A 118 2.81 -2.23 6.74
N VAL A 119 3.95 -2.21 7.43
CA VAL A 119 5.28 -2.44 6.86
C VAL A 119 5.92 -3.60 7.61
N ILE A 120 6.44 -4.58 6.88
CA ILE A 120 7.29 -5.64 7.45
C ILE A 120 8.73 -5.32 7.10
N ARG A 121 9.61 -5.25 8.10
CA ARG A 121 11.02 -4.85 7.94
C ARG A 121 11.94 -5.92 8.52
N GLY A 122 13.06 -6.20 7.86
CA GLY A 122 14.11 -7.09 8.38
C GLY A 122 14.71 -8.06 7.37
N LEU A 123 14.03 -8.31 6.24
CA LEU A 123 14.60 -9.08 5.14
C LEU A 123 15.75 -8.31 4.49
N ASP A 124 16.92 -8.94 4.40
CA ASP A 124 18.10 -8.40 3.72
C ASP A 124 18.19 -8.96 2.29
N PRO A 125 17.91 -8.16 1.23
CA PRO A 125 17.92 -8.64 -0.14
C PRO A 125 19.27 -9.19 -0.61
N GLN A 126 20.38 -8.88 0.06
CA GLN A 126 21.72 -9.36 -0.31
C GLN A 126 21.98 -10.80 0.15
N LYS A 127 21.20 -11.32 1.10
CA LYS A 127 21.35 -12.68 1.63
C LYS A 127 20.68 -13.76 0.78
N TYR A 128 19.81 -13.36 -0.13
CA TYR A 128 18.92 -14.27 -0.85
C TYR A 128 19.12 -14.13 -2.36
N SER A 129 18.93 -15.22 -3.08
CA SER A 129 18.72 -15.14 -4.52
C SER A 129 17.43 -14.35 -4.81
N VAL A 130 17.28 -13.87 -6.05
CA VAL A 130 16.05 -13.16 -6.46
C VAL A 130 14.82 -14.05 -6.29
N GLU A 131 14.97 -15.33 -6.61
CA GLU A 131 13.92 -16.33 -6.49
C GLU A 131 13.58 -16.59 -5.01
N ASP A 132 14.58 -16.88 -4.17
CA ASP A 132 14.36 -17.15 -2.75
C ASP A 132 13.71 -15.97 -2.03
N LEU A 133 14.17 -14.73 -2.31
CA LEU A 133 13.56 -13.52 -1.75
C LEU A 133 12.11 -13.35 -2.21
N THR A 134 11.82 -13.71 -3.46
CA THR A 134 10.45 -13.68 -4.00
C THR A 134 9.59 -14.71 -3.27
N VAL A 135 10.07 -15.95 -3.07
CA VAL A 135 9.33 -16.97 -2.32
C VAL A 135 9.11 -16.55 -0.87
N LEU A 136 10.11 -15.97 -0.19
CA LEU A 136 9.94 -15.40 1.15
C LEU A 136 8.82 -14.35 1.18
N TYR A 137 8.81 -13.45 0.20
CA TYR A 137 7.75 -12.45 0.06
C TYR A 137 6.37 -13.09 -0.20
N LEU A 138 6.28 -14.07 -1.12
CA LEU A 138 5.05 -14.80 -1.41
C LEU A 138 4.53 -15.56 -0.17
N GLY A 139 5.43 -16.18 0.57
CA GLY A 139 5.15 -16.93 1.79
C GLY A 139 4.59 -16.02 2.89
N ILE A 140 5.27 -14.91 3.17
CA ILE A 140 4.82 -13.92 4.17
C ILE A 140 3.48 -13.29 3.76
N GLN A 141 3.31 -12.86 2.51
CA GLN A 141 2.06 -12.21 2.10
C GLN A 141 0.86 -13.15 2.18
N SER A 142 1.06 -14.47 2.06
CA SER A 142 -0.04 -15.46 2.15
C SER A 142 -0.76 -15.45 3.51
N TYR A 143 -0.14 -14.85 4.53
CA TYR A 143 -0.72 -14.63 5.85
C TYR A 143 -1.57 -13.35 5.93
N ILE A 144 -1.47 -12.46 4.92
CA ILE A 144 -2.14 -11.15 4.86
C ILE A 144 -3.28 -11.18 3.84
N ALA A 145 -3.02 -11.70 2.64
CA ALA A 145 -3.99 -11.82 1.57
C ALA A 145 -3.92 -13.23 0.98
N ASN A 146 -5.07 -13.79 0.62
CA ASN A 146 -5.21 -15.18 0.21
C ASN A 146 -5.10 -15.40 -1.30
N ARG A 147 -5.04 -14.33 -2.09
CA ARG A 147 -5.01 -14.38 -3.56
C ARG A 147 -4.15 -13.26 -4.11
N HIS A 148 -3.55 -13.51 -5.26
CA HIS A 148 -2.85 -12.50 -6.04
C HIS A 148 -3.80 -11.91 -7.08
N GLY A 149 -3.68 -10.61 -7.34
CA GLY A 149 -4.39 -9.92 -8.40
C GLY A 149 -3.60 -9.95 -9.71
N ARG A 150 -4.28 -10.08 -10.84
CA ARG A 150 -3.66 -9.95 -12.17
C ARG A 150 -3.33 -8.48 -12.43
N GLN A 151 -2.07 -8.18 -12.71
CA GLN A 151 -1.56 -6.81 -12.83
C GLN A 151 -1.43 -6.32 -14.26
N ASP A 152 -1.49 -7.22 -15.25
CA ASP A 152 -1.46 -6.86 -16.67
C ASP A 152 -2.24 -7.81 -17.58
N ARG A 153 -2.36 -7.44 -18.86
CA ARG A 153 -3.07 -8.24 -19.85
C ARG A 153 -2.41 -9.59 -20.14
N LYS A 154 -1.14 -9.81 -19.78
CA LYS A 154 -0.42 -11.08 -19.97
C LYS A 154 -0.70 -12.09 -18.87
N GLY A 155 -1.38 -11.68 -17.79
CA GLY A 155 -1.66 -12.56 -16.66
C GLY A 155 -0.58 -12.54 -15.59
N ASN A 156 0.33 -11.56 -15.63
CA ASN A 156 1.34 -11.44 -14.59
C ASN A 156 0.70 -11.05 -13.26
N MET A 157 1.02 -11.80 -12.21
CA MET A 157 0.54 -11.57 -10.83
C MET A 157 1.55 -10.78 -10.00
N LEU A 158 2.77 -10.67 -10.51
CA LEU A 158 3.87 -9.91 -9.93
C LEU A 158 4.57 -9.15 -11.07
N VAL A 159 4.76 -7.85 -10.90
CA VAL A 159 5.45 -6.99 -11.86
C VAL A 159 6.60 -6.25 -11.21
N HIS A 160 7.66 -6.01 -11.97
CA HIS A 160 8.78 -5.21 -11.50
C HIS A 160 8.47 -3.72 -11.59
N ILE A 161 8.64 -3.01 -10.47
CA ILE A 161 8.65 -1.56 -10.40
C ILE A 161 10.12 -1.12 -10.43
N VAL A 162 10.56 -0.66 -11.60
CA VAL A 162 11.96 -0.31 -11.86
C VAL A 162 12.00 0.84 -12.85
N ALA A 163 12.82 1.85 -12.59
CA ALA A 163 13.06 2.89 -13.59
C ALA A 163 13.66 2.26 -14.86
N ASP A 164 12.90 2.26 -15.95
CA ASP A 164 13.32 1.70 -17.24
C ASP A 164 13.30 2.81 -18.29
N ASN A 165 14.50 3.35 -18.56
CA ASN A 165 14.73 4.37 -19.57
C ASN A 165 15.11 3.79 -20.94
N SER A 166 14.97 2.47 -21.16
CA SER A 166 15.35 1.83 -22.42
C SER A 166 14.51 2.30 -23.61
N SER A 167 13.37 2.96 -23.37
CA SER A 167 12.55 3.61 -24.41
C SER A 167 11.67 4.70 -23.82
N LYS A 168 11.23 5.67 -24.64
CA LYS A 168 10.30 6.73 -24.22
C LYS A 168 8.95 6.18 -23.73
N LEU A 169 8.45 5.11 -24.35
CA LEU A 169 7.20 4.46 -23.96
C LEU A 169 7.28 3.87 -22.55
N LYS A 170 8.38 3.18 -22.24
CA LYS A 170 8.59 2.61 -20.90
C LYS A 170 8.84 3.70 -19.86
N ALA A 171 9.63 4.72 -20.17
CA ALA A 171 9.89 5.82 -19.25
C ALA A 171 8.62 6.62 -18.88
N GLY A 172 7.59 6.59 -19.72
CA GLY A 172 6.28 7.22 -19.46
C GLY A 172 5.28 6.34 -18.72
N HIS A 173 5.56 5.04 -18.55
CA HIS A 173 4.68 4.14 -17.81
C HIS A 173 4.93 4.32 -16.31
N HIS A 174 3.88 4.47 -15.49
CA HIS A 174 4.00 4.81 -14.06
C HIS A 174 4.90 3.85 -13.28
N ARG A 175 4.86 2.55 -13.61
CA ARG A 175 5.70 1.51 -12.99
C ARG A 175 7.18 1.56 -13.40
N HIS A 176 7.51 2.34 -14.42
CA HIS A 176 8.84 2.41 -15.03
C HIS A 176 9.43 3.81 -15.13
N SER A 177 8.72 4.79 -14.58
CA SER A 177 9.09 6.20 -14.60
C SER A 177 9.77 6.63 -13.30
N THR A 178 10.51 7.73 -13.37
CA THR A 178 10.99 8.47 -12.20
C THR A 178 10.09 9.66 -11.85
N SER A 179 9.04 9.91 -12.64
CA SER A 179 8.08 10.98 -12.39
C SER A 179 7.18 10.69 -11.18
N PRO A 180 6.71 11.73 -10.46
CA PRO A 180 5.70 11.56 -9.41
C PRO A 180 4.44 10.89 -9.95
N ILE A 181 3.89 9.95 -9.18
CA ILE A 181 2.60 9.33 -9.46
C ILE A 181 1.54 10.04 -8.62
N THR A 182 0.39 10.36 -9.23
CA THR A 182 -0.74 10.97 -8.52
C THR A 182 -1.38 9.95 -7.57
N PHE A 183 -2.06 10.44 -6.53
CA PHE A 183 -2.85 9.56 -5.65
C PHE A 183 -3.88 8.76 -6.46
N HIS A 184 -3.95 7.46 -6.19
CA HIS A 184 -4.88 6.52 -6.79
C HIS A 184 -5.09 5.36 -5.82
N ASN A 185 -6.20 4.63 -6.03
CA ASN A 185 -6.36 3.28 -5.51
C ASN A 185 -6.08 2.31 -6.66
N GLU A 186 -5.75 1.06 -6.34
CA GLU A 186 -5.66 0.01 -7.36
C GLU A 186 -7.07 -0.53 -7.65
N GLU A 187 -7.38 -0.73 -8.93
CA GLU A 187 -8.67 -1.25 -9.36
C GLU A 187 -8.74 -2.79 -9.25
N ALA A 188 -7.58 -3.45 -9.38
CA ALA A 188 -7.45 -4.90 -9.34
C ALA A 188 -7.00 -5.42 -7.97
N GLY A 189 -7.89 -5.36 -6.97
CA GLY A 189 -7.74 -6.09 -5.70
C GLY A 189 -7.94 -5.26 -4.44
N ASP A 190 -8.05 -5.94 -3.30
CA ASP A 190 -8.31 -5.31 -1.99
C ASP A 190 -7.05 -4.75 -1.32
N VAL A 191 -5.88 -5.32 -1.62
CA VAL A 191 -4.60 -4.98 -0.99
C VAL A 191 -3.50 -4.88 -2.04
N VAL A 192 -2.77 -3.77 -2.04
CA VAL A 192 -1.51 -3.62 -2.77
C VAL A 192 -0.33 -3.87 -1.84
N SER A 193 0.60 -4.72 -2.27
CA SER A 193 1.84 -4.98 -1.54
C SER A 193 3.02 -5.05 -2.50
N TRP A 194 4.22 -4.76 -2.00
CA TRP A 194 5.46 -4.85 -2.77
C TRP A 194 6.63 -5.24 -1.89
N LEU A 195 7.65 -5.81 -2.53
CA LEU A 195 8.94 -6.14 -1.94
C LEU A 195 10.00 -5.15 -2.44
N THR A 196 10.59 -4.40 -1.51
CA THR A 196 11.70 -3.49 -1.84
C THR A 196 13.02 -4.28 -1.92
N ARG A 197 13.57 -4.42 -3.13
CA ARG A 197 14.89 -5.05 -3.36
C ARG A 197 16.06 -4.06 -3.32
N SER A 198 15.80 -2.82 -3.70
CA SER A 198 16.76 -1.73 -3.67
C SER A 198 16.00 -0.40 -3.54
N THR A 199 16.59 0.56 -2.84
CA THR A 199 16.04 1.90 -2.68
C THR A 199 16.60 2.84 -3.74
N ALA A 200 15.82 3.87 -4.11
CA ALA A 200 16.35 4.94 -4.95
C ALA A 200 17.48 5.68 -4.21
N VAL A 201 18.49 6.13 -4.96
CA VAL A 201 19.59 6.95 -4.40
C VAL A 201 19.06 8.29 -3.86
N SER A 202 18.03 8.83 -4.49
CA SER A 202 17.29 10.01 -4.05
C SER A 202 15.83 9.92 -4.51
N GLY A 203 14.92 10.57 -3.77
CA GLY A 203 13.49 10.48 -4.04
C GLY A 203 12.90 9.12 -3.63
N GLY A 204 12.03 8.54 -4.45
CA GLY A 204 11.43 7.22 -4.20
C GLY A 204 10.52 7.16 -2.97
N LYS A 205 9.99 8.30 -2.53
CA LYS A 205 9.07 8.37 -1.39
C LYS A 205 7.74 7.71 -1.74
N CYS A 206 7.25 6.86 -0.85
CA CYS A 206 5.88 6.37 -0.91
C CYS A 206 5.03 7.22 0.04
N ILE A 207 3.95 7.81 -0.48
CA ILE A 207 3.03 8.64 0.28
C ILE A 207 1.66 7.97 0.23
N ILE A 208 1.07 7.77 1.40
CA ILE A 208 -0.28 7.23 1.56
C ILE A 208 -1.17 8.26 2.25
N ALA A 209 -2.47 8.20 1.94
CA ALA A 209 -3.48 9.04 2.56
C ALA A 209 -4.74 8.20 2.82
N SER A 210 -5.42 8.47 3.93
CA SER A 210 -6.70 7.82 4.23
C SER A 210 -7.83 8.40 3.36
N ALA A 211 -8.43 7.56 2.53
CA ALA A 211 -9.65 7.91 1.80
C ALA A 211 -10.82 8.20 2.76
N TYR A 212 -10.85 7.58 3.94
CA TYR A 212 -11.87 7.80 4.97
C TYR A 212 -11.76 9.21 5.56
N THR A 213 -10.53 9.66 5.83
CA THR A 213 -10.28 11.02 6.31
C THR A 213 -10.58 12.05 5.23
N VAL A 214 -10.17 11.79 3.98
CA VAL A 214 -10.52 12.65 2.83
C VAL A 214 -12.05 12.77 2.71
N TYR A 215 -12.78 11.66 2.86
CA TYR A 215 -14.23 11.67 2.91
C TYR A 215 -14.76 12.55 4.04
N ASN A 216 -14.28 12.38 5.28
CA ASN A 216 -14.74 13.17 6.44
C ASN A 216 -14.51 14.68 6.24
N VAL A 217 -13.37 15.07 5.66
CA VAL A 217 -13.07 16.46 5.32
C VAL A 217 -14.06 16.98 4.27
N LEU A 218 -14.32 16.21 3.21
CA LEU A 218 -15.27 16.60 2.16
C LEU A 218 -16.71 16.65 2.67
N ALA A 219 -17.15 15.66 3.45
CA ALA A 219 -18.49 15.60 4.02
C ALA A 219 -18.78 16.82 4.91
N THR A 220 -17.77 17.31 5.63
CA THR A 220 -17.88 18.49 6.50
C THR A 220 -17.79 19.81 5.73
N SER A 221 -16.83 19.94 4.83
CA SER A 221 -16.48 21.24 4.21
C SER A 221 -17.06 21.46 2.81
N ARG A 222 -17.28 20.38 2.06
CA ARG A 222 -17.69 20.36 0.64
C ARG A 222 -18.61 19.18 0.30
N PRO A 223 -19.78 19.06 0.97
CA PRO A 223 -20.72 17.96 0.71
C PRO A 223 -21.23 17.91 -0.75
N ASP A 224 -21.18 19.03 -1.47
CA ASP A 224 -21.44 19.12 -2.91
C ASP A 224 -20.45 18.28 -3.73
N MET A 225 -19.18 18.22 -3.33
CA MET A 225 -18.18 17.36 -3.96
C MET A 225 -18.47 15.88 -3.69
N VAL A 226 -18.90 15.53 -2.47
CA VAL A 226 -19.32 14.16 -2.14
C VAL A 226 -20.47 13.71 -3.04
N ARG A 227 -21.49 14.57 -3.24
CA ARG A 227 -22.59 14.29 -4.16
C ARG A 227 -22.12 14.07 -5.59
N THR A 228 -21.15 14.86 -6.05
CA THR A 228 -20.59 14.72 -7.40
C THR A 228 -19.81 13.41 -7.55
N LEU A 229 -18.95 13.09 -6.58
CA LEU A 229 -18.15 11.85 -6.56
C LEU A 229 -19.01 10.59 -6.41
N ALA A 230 -20.17 10.68 -5.74
CA ALA A 230 -21.10 9.58 -5.57
C ALA A 230 -21.93 9.22 -6.82
N ARG A 231 -21.87 10.03 -7.88
CA ARG A 231 -22.58 9.73 -9.13
C ARG A 231 -21.99 8.48 -9.79
N SER A 232 -22.81 7.73 -10.50
CA SER A 232 -22.38 6.51 -11.22
C SER A 232 -21.91 6.76 -12.65
N ASP A 233 -21.85 8.02 -13.10
CA ASP A 233 -21.57 8.42 -14.48
C ASP A 233 -20.16 8.97 -14.68
N TRP A 234 -19.22 8.59 -13.81
CA TRP A 234 -17.81 8.89 -14.04
C TRP A 234 -17.28 8.09 -15.23
N PRO A 235 -16.63 8.75 -16.20
CA PRO A 235 -15.94 8.04 -17.26
C PRO A 235 -14.73 7.34 -16.64
N PHE A 236 -14.85 6.05 -16.35
CA PHE A 236 -13.68 5.21 -16.10
C PHE A 236 -13.00 4.96 -17.45
N ALA A 237 -11.73 5.33 -17.55
CA ALA A 237 -10.91 4.91 -18.67
C ALA A 237 -10.58 3.42 -18.47
N LEU A 238 -11.48 2.54 -18.95
CA LEU A 238 -11.23 1.11 -19.08
C LEU A 238 -10.14 0.80 -20.12
#